data_AF-A0A8J6GWE7-F1
#
_entry.id   AF-A0A8J6GWE7-F1
#
_cell.length_a   1.000
_cell.length_b   1.000
_cell.length_c   1.000
_cell.angle_alpha   90.00
_cell.angle_beta   90.00
_cell.angle_gamma   90.00
#
_symmetry.space_group_name_H-M   'P 1'
#
loop_
_entity.id
_entity.type
_entity.pdbx_description
1 polymer ?
#
loop_
_entity_poly.entity_id
_entity_poly.type
_entity_poly.pdbx_seq_one_letter_code
_entity_poly.pdbx_strand_id
1 'polypeptide(L)'
;MQVIGNLKNISMASSKLLLAAKSLSVDPGAPNAKNLLAAAARAVTESINQLIMLCTQQAPGQKECDNALRELETVKGMLENPNEPVSDLSYFDCIESVMENSKVLGESMAGISQNAKTGDLPAFGECVGIASKALCGLTEAAAQAAYLVGISDPNSQAGHQGLVDPIQFARANQAIQMACQNLVDPGSSPSQVLSAATIVAKHTSALCNACRIASSKTANPVAKRHFVQSAKEVANSTANLVKTIKVGH
;
A
#
# COMPACT_ATOMS: atom_id res chain seq x y z
N MET A 1 11.03 0.53 27.72
CA MET A 1 10.18 0.19 28.89
C MET A 1 9.47 -1.17 28.74
N GLN A 2 9.07 -1.60 27.54
CA GLN A 2 8.40 -2.88 27.26
C GLN A 2 9.23 -4.15 27.57
N VAL A 3 10.54 -4.16 27.28
CA VAL A 3 11.45 -5.29 27.56
C VAL A 3 11.52 -5.62 29.05
N ILE A 4 11.58 -4.59 29.90
CA ILE A 4 11.59 -4.74 31.37
C ILE A 4 10.26 -5.32 31.86
N GLY A 5 9.13 -4.95 31.24
CA GLY A 5 7.82 -5.53 31.53
C GLY A 5 7.75 -7.03 31.23
N ASN A 6 8.30 -7.46 30.09
CA ASN A 6 8.33 -8.88 29.73
C ASN A 6 9.31 -9.70 30.59
N LEU A 7 10.45 -9.13 30.95
CA LEU A 7 11.35 -9.75 31.93
C LEU A 7 10.67 -9.96 33.29
N LYS A 8 9.87 -8.99 33.75
CA LYS A 8 9.05 -9.16 34.97
C LYS A 8 8.00 -10.27 34.81
N ASN A 9 7.34 -10.36 33.65
CA ASN A 9 6.38 -11.43 33.38
C ASN A 9 7.03 -12.82 33.36
N ILE A 10 8.22 -12.96 32.76
CA ILE A 10 9.01 -14.21 32.77
C ILE A 10 9.37 -14.57 34.21
N SER A 11 9.86 -13.62 35.01
CA SER A 11 10.21 -13.84 36.41
C SER A 11 9.01 -14.32 37.23
N MET A 12 7.84 -13.69 37.04
CA MET A 12 6.61 -14.06 37.74
C MET A 12 6.07 -15.44 37.30
N ALA A 13 6.11 -15.74 36.00
CA ALA A 13 5.73 -17.06 35.47
C ALA A 13 6.67 -18.17 35.98
N SER A 14 7.97 -17.88 36.05
CA SER A 14 9.00 -18.80 36.56
C SER A 14 8.83 -19.05 38.07
N SER A 15 8.48 -18.01 38.85
CA SER A 15 8.11 -18.18 40.26
C SER A 15 6.90 -19.10 40.43
N LYS A 16 5.84 -18.92 39.63
CA LYS A 16 4.66 -19.80 39.68
C LYS A 16 5.00 -21.24 39.30
N LEU A 17 5.89 -21.45 38.33
CA LEU A 17 6.39 -22.77 37.95
C LEU A 17 7.14 -23.43 39.11
N LEU A 18 8.04 -22.71 39.78
CA LEU A 18 8.78 -23.22 40.95
C LEU A 18 7.85 -23.58 42.11
N LEU A 19 6.82 -22.77 42.37
CA LEU A 19 5.82 -23.06 43.39
C LEU A 19 4.99 -24.31 43.04
N ALA A 20 4.59 -24.47 41.79
CA ALA A 20 3.90 -25.67 41.32
C ALA A 20 4.78 -26.92 41.41
N ALA A 21 6.07 -26.80 41.07
CA ALA A 21 7.05 -27.89 41.20
C ALA A 21 7.28 -28.29 42.66
N LYS A 22 7.40 -27.30 43.57
CA LYS A 22 7.51 -27.54 45.01
C LYS A 22 6.27 -28.26 45.54
N SER A 23 5.07 -27.81 45.17
CA SER A 23 3.81 -28.45 45.58
C SER A 23 3.76 -29.92 45.13
N LEU A 24 4.11 -30.20 43.87
CA LEU A 24 4.15 -31.56 43.32
C LEU A 24 5.21 -32.45 43.99
N SER A 25 6.35 -31.88 44.42
CA SER A 25 7.37 -32.65 45.15
C SER A 25 6.94 -33.04 46.57
N VAL A 26 6.07 -32.23 47.18
CA VAL A 26 5.57 -32.48 48.54
C VAL A 26 4.38 -33.46 48.50
N ASP A 27 3.54 -33.38 47.46
CA ASP A 27 2.42 -34.31 47.26
C ASP A 27 2.32 -34.78 45.79
N PRO A 28 2.97 -35.90 45.44
CA PRO A 28 2.94 -36.46 44.09
C PRO A 28 1.57 -37.04 43.67
N GLY A 29 0.66 -37.27 44.63
CA GLY A 29 -0.66 -37.86 44.41
C GLY A 29 -1.77 -36.83 44.22
N ALA A 30 -1.48 -35.54 44.43
CA ALA A 30 -2.45 -34.46 44.34
C ALA A 30 -3.13 -34.41 42.96
N PRO A 31 -4.47 -34.52 42.90
CA PRO A 31 -5.20 -34.39 41.64
C PRO A 31 -4.94 -33.00 41.03
N ASN A 32 -4.71 -32.95 39.72
CA ASN A 32 -4.38 -31.74 38.94
C ASN A 32 -3.01 -31.07 39.17
N ALA A 33 -2.14 -31.54 40.09
CA ALA A 33 -0.83 -30.92 40.31
C ALA A 33 0.08 -30.99 39.05
N LYS A 34 0.06 -32.10 38.32
CA LYS A 34 0.77 -32.25 37.04
C LYS A 34 0.23 -31.32 35.95
N ASN A 35 -1.08 -31.12 35.90
CA ASN A 35 -1.71 -30.20 34.94
C ASN A 35 -1.35 -28.73 35.24
N LEU A 36 -1.32 -28.37 36.53
CA LEU A 36 -0.93 -27.02 36.97
C LEU A 36 0.54 -26.73 36.63
N LEU A 37 1.43 -27.71 36.83
CA LEU A 37 2.84 -27.60 36.46
C LEU A 37 3.02 -27.44 34.94
N ALA A 38 2.32 -28.26 34.15
CA ALA A 38 2.37 -28.18 32.69
C ALA A 38 1.85 -26.82 32.17
N ALA A 39 0.78 -26.29 32.77
CA ALA A 39 0.26 -24.96 32.45
C ALA A 39 1.25 -23.84 32.79
N ALA A 40 1.89 -23.91 33.97
CA ALA A 40 2.93 -22.96 34.37
C ALA A 40 4.15 -23.03 33.44
N ALA A 41 4.55 -24.23 33.02
CA ALA A 41 5.67 -24.41 32.09
C ALA A 41 5.38 -23.79 30.72
N ARG A 42 4.18 -24.01 30.17
CA ARG A 42 3.74 -23.37 28.92
C ARG A 42 3.74 -21.85 29.03
N ALA A 43 3.26 -21.29 30.14
CA ALA A 43 3.26 -19.84 30.35
C ALA A 43 4.68 -19.23 30.36
N VAL A 44 5.67 -19.96 30.90
CA VAL A 44 7.08 -19.56 30.83
C VAL A 44 7.58 -19.60 29.38
N THR A 45 7.29 -20.68 28.64
CA THR A 45 7.68 -20.82 27.23
C THR A 45 7.07 -19.72 26.36
N GLU A 46 5.78 -19.41 26.55
CA GLU A 46 5.07 -18.32 25.85
C GLU A 46 5.74 -16.96 26.13
N SER A 47 6.06 -16.68 27.40
CA SER A 47 6.68 -15.41 27.81
C SER A 47 8.10 -15.25 27.25
N ILE A 48 8.87 -16.35 27.18
CA ILE A 48 10.19 -16.38 26.55
C ILE A 48 10.07 -16.15 25.04
N ASN A 49 9.13 -16.82 24.38
CA ASN A 49 8.89 -16.64 22.95
C ASN A 49 8.46 -15.20 22.61
N GLN A 50 7.62 -14.58 23.44
CA GLN A 50 7.26 -13.15 23.30
C GLN A 50 8.46 -12.22 23.46
N LEU A 51 9.37 -12.50 24.40
CA LEU A 51 10.61 -11.74 24.54
C LEU A 51 11.52 -11.93 23.33
N ILE A 52 11.70 -13.17 22.87
CA ILE A 52 12.46 -13.47 21.66
C ILE A 52 11.88 -12.68 20.49
N MET A 53 10.57 -12.77 20.23
CA MET A 53 9.90 -12.00 19.17
C MET A 53 10.10 -10.49 19.28
N LEU A 54 10.17 -9.93 20.48
CA LEU A 54 10.45 -8.49 20.68
C LEU A 54 11.92 -8.14 20.48
N CYS A 55 12.83 -9.05 20.81
CA CYS A 55 14.27 -8.89 20.59
C CYS A 55 14.69 -9.22 19.15
N THR A 56 13.90 -10.03 18.43
CA THR A 56 14.10 -10.40 17.02
C THR A 56 13.20 -9.62 16.07
N GLN A 57 12.26 -8.81 16.57
CA GLN A 57 11.64 -7.76 15.76
C GLN A 57 12.79 -6.89 15.22
N GLN A 58 12.81 -6.71 13.90
CA GLN A 58 13.88 -6.04 13.15
C GLN A 58 14.40 -4.81 13.90
N ALA A 59 15.73 -4.61 13.89
CA ALA A 59 16.35 -3.48 14.58
C ALA A 59 15.61 -2.16 14.21
N PRO A 60 15.38 -1.24 15.17
CA PRO A 60 14.65 0.00 14.87
C PRO A 60 15.36 0.76 13.72
N GLY A 61 14.64 1.10 12.66
CA GLY A 61 15.19 1.69 11.44
C GLY A 61 15.46 0.70 10.29
N GLN A 62 15.57 -0.60 10.57
CA GLN A 62 15.82 -1.62 9.54
C GLN A 62 14.60 -1.80 8.62
N LYS A 63 13.39 -1.80 9.18
CA LYS A 63 12.16 -1.89 8.40
C LYS A 63 12.01 -0.71 7.43
N GLU A 64 12.37 0.47 7.88
CA GLU A 64 12.34 1.71 7.09
C GLU A 64 13.34 1.64 5.94
N CYS A 65 14.55 1.14 6.18
CA CYS A 65 15.53 0.86 5.12
C CYS A 65 15.06 -0.22 4.15
N ASP A 66 14.48 -1.33 4.63
CA ASP A 66 13.96 -2.41 3.78
C ASP A 66 12.80 -1.93 2.89
N ASN A 67 11.97 -1.02 3.40
CA ASN A 67 10.93 -0.36 2.62
C ASN A 67 11.52 0.56 1.56
N ALA A 68 12.48 1.41 1.93
CA ALA A 68 13.16 2.30 1.01
C ALA A 68 13.84 1.52 -0.12
N LEU A 69 14.54 0.42 0.18
CA LEU A 69 15.16 -0.45 -0.82
C LEU A 69 14.15 -1.02 -1.81
N ARG A 70 12.98 -1.46 -1.33
CA ARG A 70 11.91 -1.95 -2.21
C ARG A 70 11.38 -0.86 -3.14
N GLU A 71 11.14 0.34 -2.63
CA GLU A 71 10.73 1.48 -3.44
C GLU A 71 11.78 1.82 -4.51
N LEU A 72 13.06 1.89 -4.11
CA LEU A 72 14.17 2.17 -5.02
C LEU A 72 14.31 1.14 -6.15
N GLU A 73 14.13 -0.15 -5.87
CA GLU A 73 14.17 -1.17 -6.92
C GLU A 73 12.95 -1.10 -7.86
N THR A 74 11.79 -0.66 -7.39
CA THR A 74 10.64 -0.45 -8.28
C THR A 74 10.86 0.70 -9.26
N VAL A 75 11.46 1.81 -8.81
CA VAL A 75 11.68 2.98 -9.67
C VAL A 75 12.89 2.81 -10.59
N LYS A 76 13.86 1.97 -10.22
CA LYS A 76 15.01 1.65 -11.07
C LYS A 76 14.58 1.10 -12.45
N GLY A 77 13.58 0.21 -12.48
CA GLY A 77 13.05 -0.33 -13.73
C GLY A 77 12.46 0.73 -14.66
N MET A 78 12.03 1.87 -14.12
CA MET A 78 11.50 2.99 -14.92
C MET A 78 12.60 3.71 -15.73
N LEU A 79 13.84 3.70 -15.22
CA LEU A 79 14.98 4.32 -15.92
C LEU A 79 15.57 3.44 -17.03
N GLU A 80 15.34 2.13 -16.98
CA GLU A 80 15.87 1.20 -17.98
C GLU A 80 15.13 1.30 -19.33
N ASN A 81 13.88 1.76 -19.35
CA ASN A 81 13.07 1.80 -20.56
C ASN A 81 12.17 3.05 -20.65
N PRO A 82 12.72 4.24 -20.93
CA PRO A 82 11.97 5.50 -21.04
C PRO A 82 11.20 5.61 -22.38
N ASN A 83 10.54 4.53 -22.80
CA ASN A 83 9.78 4.48 -24.05
C ASN A 83 8.33 4.96 -23.89
N GLU A 84 7.87 5.09 -22.65
CA GLU A 84 6.52 5.54 -22.31
C GLU A 84 6.60 6.78 -21.40
N PRO A 85 5.67 7.74 -21.54
CA PRO A 85 5.60 8.86 -20.64
C PRO A 85 5.22 8.37 -19.24
N VAL A 86 6.02 8.78 -18.26
CA VAL A 86 5.87 8.46 -16.84
C VAL A 86 4.83 9.37 -16.17
N SER A 87 4.70 10.61 -16.66
CA SER A 87 3.73 11.57 -16.16
C SER A 87 3.21 12.50 -17.27
N ASP A 88 2.26 13.36 -16.92
CA ASP A 88 1.74 14.43 -17.79
C ASP A 88 2.53 15.75 -17.63
N LEU A 89 3.67 15.74 -16.92
CA LEU A 89 4.47 16.94 -16.66
C LEU A 89 5.17 17.45 -17.93
N SER A 90 5.31 18.77 -18.04
CA SER A 90 6.15 19.39 -19.07
C SER A 90 7.63 19.29 -18.71
N TYR A 91 8.50 19.58 -19.68
CA TYR A 91 9.96 19.53 -19.47
C TYR A 91 10.41 20.48 -18.36
N PHE A 92 9.84 21.69 -18.31
CA PHE A 92 10.19 22.68 -17.27
C PHE A 92 9.64 22.29 -15.90
N ASP A 93 8.43 21.72 -15.83
CA ASP A 93 7.88 21.21 -14.57
C ASP A 93 8.71 20.02 -14.05
N CYS A 94 9.27 19.20 -14.94
CA CYS A 94 10.20 18.13 -14.54
C CYS A 94 11.47 18.72 -13.92
N ILE A 95 12.02 19.81 -14.47
CA ILE A 95 13.20 20.48 -13.90
C ILE A 95 12.89 21.05 -12.52
N GLU A 96 11.74 21.71 -12.34
CA GLU A 96 11.31 22.21 -11.02
C GLU A 96 11.16 21.06 -10.01
N SER A 97 10.54 19.97 -10.43
CA SER A 97 10.39 18.77 -9.60
C SER A 97 11.75 18.16 -9.20
N VAL A 98 12.71 18.10 -10.13
CA VAL A 98 14.08 17.64 -9.83
C VAL A 98 14.75 18.58 -8.82
N MET A 99 14.62 19.89 -8.98
CA MET A 99 15.20 20.87 -8.04
C MET A 99 14.62 20.70 -6.63
N GLU A 100 13.29 20.64 -6.49
CA GLU A 100 12.65 20.49 -5.18
C GLU A 100 13.03 19.15 -4.51
N ASN A 101 12.93 18.04 -5.24
CA ASN A 101 13.31 16.72 -4.72
C ASN A 101 14.80 16.65 -4.35
N SER A 102 15.69 17.30 -5.12
CA SER A 102 17.12 17.34 -4.81
C SER A 102 17.42 18.09 -3.50
N LYS A 103 16.68 19.18 -3.22
CA LYS A 103 16.80 19.93 -1.98
C LYS A 103 16.35 19.08 -0.79
N VAL A 104 15.17 18.47 -0.89
CA VAL A 104 14.62 17.58 0.15
C VAL A 104 15.55 16.40 0.40
N LEU A 105 16.13 15.80 -0.65
CA LEU A 105 17.11 14.72 -0.52
C LEU A 105 18.36 15.20 0.22
N GLY A 106 18.90 16.37 -0.12
CA GLY A 106 20.07 16.95 0.55
C GLY A 106 19.85 17.18 2.04
N GLU A 107 18.71 17.77 2.41
CA GLU A 107 18.30 17.97 3.80
C GLU A 107 18.12 16.63 4.54
N SER A 108 17.46 15.67 3.89
CA SER A 108 17.22 14.33 4.46
C SER A 108 18.51 13.55 4.66
N MET A 109 19.46 13.60 3.72
CA MET A 109 20.77 12.95 3.85
C MET A 109 21.60 13.52 5.01
N ALA A 110 21.55 14.84 5.21
CA ALA A 110 22.15 15.48 6.37
C ALA A 110 21.48 15.02 7.68
N GLY A 111 20.15 14.94 7.68
CA GLY A 111 19.36 14.40 8.79
C GLY A 111 19.69 12.95 9.13
N ILE A 112 19.78 12.07 8.12
CA ILE A 112 20.19 10.66 8.27
C ILE A 112 21.55 10.56 8.96
N SER A 113 22.55 11.31 8.46
CA SER A 113 23.91 11.30 9.02
C SER A 113 23.95 11.80 10.47
N GLN A 114 23.21 12.86 10.78
CA GLN A 114 23.16 13.42 12.12
C GLN A 114 22.44 12.50 13.10
N ASN A 115 21.28 11.97 12.72
CA ASN A 115 20.47 11.08 13.55
C ASN A 115 21.15 9.73 13.79
N ALA A 116 21.93 9.26 12.81
CA ALA A 116 22.77 8.08 12.96
C ALA A 116 23.88 8.29 14.02
N LYS A 117 24.45 9.51 14.11
CA LYS A 117 25.47 9.85 15.12
C LYS A 117 24.90 10.00 16.53
N THR A 118 23.69 10.54 16.65
CA THR A 118 23.02 10.74 17.95
C THR A 118 22.33 9.48 18.47
N GLY A 119 22.14 8.46 17.62
CA GLY A 119 21.44 7.22 17.97
C GLY A 119 19.92 7.36 18.02
N ASP A 120 19.36 8.43 17.43
CA ASP A 120 17.92 8.64 17.34
C ASP A 120 17.33 7.83 16.17
N LEU A 121 17.03 6.56 16.45
CA LEU A 121 16.55 5.61 15.45
C LEU A 121 15.17 5.98 14.84
N PRO A 122 14.19 6.50 15.60
CA PRO A 122 12.94 6.98 15.02
C PRO A 122 13.14 8.13 14.03
N ALA A 123 13.90 9.17 14.40
CA ALA A 123 14.16 10.30 13.52
C ALA A 123 15.01 9.89 12.30
N PHE A 124 15.95 8.96 12.48
CA PHE A 124 16.68 8.34 11.38
C PHE A 124 15.74 7.67 10.37
N GLY A 125 14.81 6.83 10.84
CA GLY A 125 13.86 6.12 9.98
C GLY A 125 12.94 7.06 9.20
N GLU A 126 12.52 8.17 9.83
CA GLU A 126 11.76 9.22 9.15
C GLU A 126 12.57 9.88 8.03
N CYS A 127 13.82 10.29 8.30
CA CYS A 127 14.69 10.88 7.27
C CYS A 127 14.98 9.89 6.12
N VAL A 128 15.14 8.60 6.40
CA VAL A 128 15.27 7.55 5.37
C VAL A 128 14.01 7.46 4.51
N GLY A 129 12.82 7.50 5.12
CA GLY A 129 11.56 7.50 4.38
C GLY A 129 11.37 8.73 3.49
N ILE A 130 11.73 9.92 3.98
CA ILE A 130 11.68 11.16 3.19
C ILE A 130 12.67 11.10 2.03
N ALA A 131 13.91 10.63 2.28
CA ALA A 131 14.93 10.47 1.25
C ALA A 131 14.48 9.48 0.15
N SER A 132 13.87 8.36 0.53
CA SER A 132 13.32 7.37 -0.42
C SER A 132 12.27 7.99 -1.34
N LYS A 133 11.31 8.71 -0.76
CA LYS A 133 10.25 9.39 -1.53
C LYS A 133 10.81 10.47 -2.46
N ALA A 134 11.77 11.25 -1.99
CA ALA A 134 12.44 12.26 -2.81
C ALA A 134 13.20 11.61 -3.99
N LEU A 135 13.87 10.48 -3.75
CA LEU A 135 14.51 9.70 -4.82
C LEU A 135 13.51 9.14 -5.83
N CYS A 136 12.35 8.65 -5.37
CA CYS A 136 11.28 8.19 -6.27
C CYS A 136 10.79 9.35 -7.16
N GLY A 137 10.45 10.50 -6.58
CA GLY A 137 10.02 11.68 -7.35
C GLY A 137 11.09 12.18 -8.32
N LEU A 138 12.36 12.16 -7.92
CA LEU A 138 13.48 12.52 -8.80
C LEU A 138 13.62 11.54 -9.97
N THR A 139 13.42 10.25 -9.72
CA THR A 139 13.48 9.20 -10.75
C THR A 139 12.33 9.33 -11.75
N GLU A 140 11.11 9.57 -11.27
CA GLU A 140 9.94 9.81 -12.11
C GLU A 140 10.10 11.05 -13.00
N ALA A 141 10.55 12.17 -12.42
CA ALA A 141 10.80 13.40 -13.15
C ALA A 141 11.94 13.26 -14.17
N ALA A 142 13.02 12.56 -13.81
CA ALA A 142 14.13 12.28 -14.71
C ALA A 142 13.72 11.38 -15.88
N ALA A 143 12.96 10.32 -15.62
CA ALA A 143 12.45 9.42 -16.64
C ALA A 143 11.50 10.15 -17.61
N GLN A 144 10.60 11.00 -17.09
CA GLN A 144 9.73 11.84 -17.92
C GLN A 144 10.54 12.83 -18.76
N ALA A 145 11.53 13.52 -18.17
CA ALA A 145 12.37 14.45 -18.90
C ALA A 145 13.15 13.75 -20.02
N ALA A 146 13.70 12.55 -19.75
CA ALA A 146 14.38 11.72 -20.74
C ALA A 146 13.45 11.34 -21.90
N TYR A 147 12.21 10.93 -21.60
CA TYR A 147 11.18 10.68 -22.61
C TYR A 147 10.90 11.92 -23.47
N LEU A 148 10.70 13.09 -22.83
CA LEU A 148 10.45 14.36 -23.53
C LEU A 148 11.61 14.77 -24.45
N VAL A 149 12.85 14.53 -24.03
CA VAL A 149 14.04 14.75 -24.87
C VAL A 149 14.07 13.76 -26.04
N GLY A 150 13.73 12.49 -25.81
CA GLY A 150 13.69 11.47 -26.86
C GLY A 150 12.69 11.77 -27.98
N ILE A 151 11.52 12.30 -27.63
CA ILE A 151 10.49 12.72 -28.60
C ILE A 151 10.79 14.08 -29.25
N SER A 152 11.78 14.81 -28.74
CA SER A 152 12.22 16.10 -29.32
C SER A 152 13.10 15.90 -30.56
N ASP A 153 13.57 14.68 -30.83
CA ASP A 153 14.26 14.37 -32.09
C ASP A 153 13.28 14.42 -33.27
N PRO A 154 13.59 15.14 -34.38
CA PRO A 154 12.73 15.24 -35.55
C PRO A 154 12.34 13.91 -36.21
N ASN A 155 13.14 12.86 -36.02
CA ASN A 155 12.89 11.52 -36.54
C ASN A 155 12.19 10.60 -35.53
N SER A 156 12.03 11.05 -34.28
CA SER A 156 11.32 10.31 -33.25
C SER A 156 9.82 10.51 -33.33
N GLN A 157 9.08 9.48 -32.97
CA GLN A 157 7.63 9.56 -32.78
C GLN A 157 7.32 9.33 -31.31
N ALA A 158 6.47 10.19 -30.74
CA ALA A 158 6.07 10.04 -29.35
C ALA A 158 5.45 8.66 -29.08
N GLY A 159 5.85 8.04 -27.96
CA GLY A 159 5.20 6.86 -27.43
C GLY A 159 3.75 7.20 -27.11
N HIS A 160 2.82 6.69 -27.92
CA HIS A 160 1.41 6.92 -27.67
C HIS A 160 0.99 6.01 -26.51
N GLN A 161 0.80 6.57 -25.31
CA GLN A 161 -0.04 5.91 -24.32
C GLN A 161 -1.34 5.55 -25.02
N GLY A 162 -1.76 4.28 -24.89
CA GLY A 162 -3.02 3.84 -25.46
C GLY A 162 -4.14 4.81 -25.09
N LEU A 163 -5.16 4.94 -25.96
CA LEU A 163 -6.29 5.86 -25.74
C LEU A 163 -6.98 5.68 -24.38
N VAL A 164 -6.73 4.55 -23.73
CA VAL A 164 -7.28 4.11 -22.45
C VAL A 164 -6.19 3.39 -21.67
N ASP A 165 -6.10 3.61 -20.35
CA ASP A 165 -5.29 2.79 -19.45
C ASP A 165 -6.00 1.44 -19.19
N PRO A 166 -5.48 0.31 -19.73
CA PRO A 166 -6.10 -0.99 -19.57
C PRO A 166 -6.07 -1.50 -18.12
N ILE A 167 -5.10 -1.06 -17.31
CA ILE A 167 -4.97 -1.46 -15.90
C ILE A 167 -6.06 -0.78 -15.07
N GLN A 168 -6.32 0.51 -15.31
CA GLN A 168 -7.41 1.23 -14.67
C GLN A 168 -8.77 0.58 -15.00
N PHE A 169 -8.98 0.18 -16.26
CA PHE A 169 -10.22 -0.50 -16.69
C PHE A 169 -10.37 -1.87 -16.05
N ALA A 170 -9.31 -2.68 -16.02
CA ALA A 170 -9.33 -4.00 -15.38
C ALA A 170 -9.66 -3.90 -13.89
N ARG A 171 -9.03 -2.94 -13.18
CA ARG A 171 -9.28 -2.71 -11.75
C ARG A 171 -10.71 -2.24 -11.48
N ALA A 172 -11.21 -1.28 -12.29
CA ALA A 172 -12.58 -0.80 -12.16
C ALA A 172 -13.59 -1.93 -12.44
N ASN A 173 -13.37 -2.75 -13.46
CA ASN A 173 -14.22 -3.89 -13.79
C ASN A 173 -14.23 -4.93 -12.65
N GLN A 174 -13.07 -5.29 -12.10
CA GLN A 174 -12.98 -6.22 -10.97
C GLN A 174 -13.72 -5.69 -9.74
N ALA A 175 -13.55 -4.41 -9.40
CA ALA A 175 -14.25 -3.78 -8.28
C ALA A 175 -15.77 -3.77 -8.47
N ILE A 176 -16.25 -3.50 -9.70
CA ILE A 176 -17.68 -3.56 -10.04
C ILE A 176 -18.19 -5.00 -9.92
N GLN A 177 -17.48 -6.00 -10.44
CA GLN A 177 -17.88 -7.40 -10.35
C GLN A 177 -18.00 -7.87 -8.89
N MET A 178 -17.02 -7.54 -8.05
CA MET A 178 -17.07 -7.87 -6.62
C MET A 178 -18.24 -7.18 -5.91
N ALA A 179 -18.49 -5.90 -6.21
CA ALA A 179 -19.62 -5.17 -5.62
C ALA A 179 -20.97 -5.73 -6.10
N CYS A 180 -21.09 -6.13 -7.37
CA CYS A 180 -22.28 -6.80 -7.90
C CYS A 180 -22.51 -8.15 -7.23
N GLN A 181 -21.47 -8.93 -6.94
CA GLN A 181 -21.61 -10.19 -6.22
C GLN A 181 -22.22 -9.99 -4.83
N ASN A 182 -21.82 -8.93 -4.13
CA ASN A 182 -22.39 -8.56 -2.82
C ASN A 182 -23.84 -8.08 -2.94
N LEU A 183 -24.26 -7.52 -4.07
CA LEU A 183 -25.65 -7.09 -4.32
C LEU A 183 -26.59 -8.26 -4.62
N VAL A 184 -26.06 -9.40 -5.07
CA VAL A 184 -26.82 -10.61 -5.41
C VAL A 184 -26.95 -11.56 -4.21
N ASP A 185 -26.11 -11.41 -3.18
CA ASP A 185 -26.16 -12.23 -1.97
C ASP A 185 -27.44 -11.95 -1.16
N PRO A 186 -28.31 -12.97 -0.96
CA PRO A 186 -29.54 -12.84 -0.16
C PRO A 186 -29.29 -12.50 1.32
N GLY A 187 -28.06 -12.69 1.82
CA GLY A 187 -27.67 -12.39 3.20
C GLY A 187 -27.18 -10.95 3.43
N SER A 188 -27.12 -10.12 2.38
CA SER A 188 -26.57 -8.77 2.46
C SER A 188 -27.46 -7.82 3.25
N SER A 189 -26.86 -7.11 4.21
CA SER A 189 -27.54 -6.08 4.98
C SER A 189 -27.77 -4.80 4.16
N PRO A 190 -28.78 -3.97 4.51
CA PRO A 190 -29.06 -2.70 3.82
C PRO A 190 -27.84 -1.75 3.70
N SER A 191 -26.97 -1.73 4.71
CA SER A 191 -25.76 -0.90 4.69
C SER A 191 -24.70 -1.43 3.71
N GLN A 192 -24.59 -2.75 3.56
CA GLN A 192 -23.71 -3.39 2.59
C GLN A 192 -24.19 -3.16 1.15
N VAL A 193 -25.51 -3.22 0.92
CA VAL A 193 -26.11 -2.90 -0.38
C VAL A 193 -25.83 -1.46 -0.79
N LEU A 194 -26.02 -0.49 0.12
CA LEU A 194 -25.73 0.92 -0.15
C LEU A 194 -24.23 1.18 -0.40
N SER A 195 -23.36 0.51 0.36
CA SER A 195 -21.90 0.59 0.19
C SER A 195 -21.47 0.02 -1.17
N ALA A 196 -21.95 -1.16 -1.55
CA ALA A 196 -21.67 -1.78 -2.83
C ALA A 196 -22.16 -0.91 -4.01
N ALA A 197 -23.36 -0.35 -3.91
CA ALA A 197 -23.90 0.59 -4.89
C ALA A 197 -23.02 1.84 -5.06
N THR A 198 -22.47 2.37 -3.96
CA THR A 198 -21.57 3.53 -3.97
C THR A 198 -20.24 3.20 -4.66
N ILE A 199 -19.69 2.00 -4.41
CA ILE A 199 -18.48 1.51 -5.08
C ILE A 199 -18.72 1.39 -6.58
N VAL A 200 -19.83 0.76 -7.00
CA VAL A 200 -20.20 0.64 -8.42
C VAL A 200 -20.31 2.03 -9.05
N ALA A 201 -21.06 2.95 -8.44
CA ALA A 201 -21.24 4.30 -8.98
C ALA A 201 -19.92 5.09 -9.11
N LYS A 202 -19.00 4.94 -8.14
CA LYS A 202 -17.67 5.55 -8.19
C LYS A 202 -16.85 5.02 -9.37
N HIS A 203 -16.77 3.70 -9.52
CA HIS A 203 -15.97 3.08 -10.58
C HIS A 203 -16.58 3.26 -11.97
N THR A 204 -17.90 3.22 -12.11
CA THR A 204 -18.55 3.48 -13.40
C THR A 204 -18.42 4.94 -13.82
N SER A 205 -18.48 5.89 -12.87
CA SER A 205 -18.19 7.30 -13.16
C SER A 205 -16.74 7.50 -13.64
N ALA A 206 -15.77 6.83 -13.02
CA ALA A 206 -14.38 6.84 -13.47
C ALA A 206 -14.23 6.27 -14.90
N LEU A 207 -14.89 5.15 -15.22
CA LEU A 207 -14.93 4.58 -16.58
C LEU A 207 -15.56 5.54 -17.60
N CYS A 208 -16.67 6.19 -17.25
CA CYS A 208 -17.31 7.19 -18.11
C CYS A 208 -16.38 8.37 -18.41
N ASN A 209 -15.66 8.85 -17.39
CA ASN A 209 -14.68 9.92 -17.58
C ASN A 209 -13.52 9.48 -18.47
N ALA A 210 -13.00 8.26 -18.28
CA ALA A 210 -11.93 7.73 -19.10
C ALA A 210 -12.37 7.53 -20.57
N CYS A 211 -13.57 6.99 -20.82
CA CYS A 211 -14.16 6.90 -22.17
C CYS A 211 -14.35 8.29 -22.81
N ARG A 212 -14.74 9.30 -22.02
CA ARG A 212 -14.85 10.69 -22.50
C ARG A 212 -13.49 11.22 -22.95
N ILE A 213 -12.44 11.04 -22.14
CA ILE A 213 -11.07 11.46 -22.48
C ILE A 213 -10.56 10.71 -23.73
N ALA A 214 -10.78 9.39 -23.80
CA ALA A 214 -10.44 8.58 -24.97
C ALA A 214 -11.14 9.07 -26.24
N SER A 215 -12.42 9.46 -26.14
CA SER A 215 -13.20 10.00 -27.26
C SER A 215 -12.70 11.36 -27.75
N SER A 216 -12.11 12.17 -26.87
CA SER A 216 -11.48 13.45 -27.26
C SER A 216 -10.09 13.28 -27.84
N LYS A 217 -9.38 12.22 -27.46
CA LYS A 217 -8.00 11.93 -27.93
C LYS A 217 -7.96 11.07 -29.20
N THR A 218 -9.05 10.40 -29.59
CA THR A 218 -9.09 9.54 -30.78
C THR A 218 -9.38 10.32 -32.07
N ALA A 219 -8.57 10.09 -33.12
CA ALA A 219 -8.82 10.62 -34.46
C ALA A 219 -9.81 9.75 -35.28
N ASN A 220 -10.13 8.54 -34.80
CA ASN A 220 -11.03 7.63 -35.50
C ASN A 220 -12.50 7.95 -35.17
N PRO A 221 -13.32 8.38 -36.16
CA PRO A 221 -14.72 8.77 -35.92
C PRO A 221 -15.62 7.62 -35.46
N VAL A 222 -15.29 6.38 -35.82
CA VAL A 222 -16.01 5.18 -35.37
C VAL A 222 -15.70 4.89 -33.90
N ALA A 223 -14.41 4.84 -33.54
CA ALA A 223 -13.99 4.65 -32.15
C ALA A 223 -14.54 5.73 -31.22
N LYS A 224 -14.54 7.00 -31.66
CA LYS A 224 -15.15 8.11 -30.94
C LYS A 224 -16.63 7.87 -30.62
N ARG A 225 -17.41 7.44 -31.62
CA ARG A 225 -18.84 7.10 -31.41
C ARG A 225 -19.00 5.96 -30.42
N HIS A 226 -18.18 4.91 -30.53
CA HIS A 226 -18.20 3.80 -29.58
C HIS A 226 -17.89 4.24 -28.15
N PHE A 227 -16.84 5.04 -27.91
CA PHE A 227 -16.52 5.51 -26.56
C PHE A 227 -17.65 6.34 -25.93
N VAL A 228 -18.26 7.24 -26.70
CA VAL A 228 -19.39 8.05 -26.23
C VAL A 228 -20.61 7.17 -25.93
N GLN A 229 -20.89 6.19 -26.80
CA GLN A 229 -22.00 5.28 -26.61
C GLN A 229 -21.80 4.35 -25.41
N SER A 230 -20.61 3.76 -25.25
CA SER A 230 -20.27 2.92 -24.09
C SER A 230 -20.37 3.70 -22.78
N ALA A 231 -19.88 4.94 -22.72
CA ALA A 231 -20.03 5.78 -21.53
C ALA A 231 -21.51 6.07 -21.21
N LYS A 232 -22.33 6.30 -22.24
CA LYS A 232 -23.77 6.52 -22.08
C LYS A 232 -24.48 5.28 -21.56
N GLU A 233 -24.15 4.10 -22.08
CA GLU A 233 -24.71 2.82 -21.64
C GLU A 233 -24.34 2.49 -20.19
N VAL A 234 -23.07 2.71 -19.81
CA VAL A 234 -22.60 2.51 -18.44
C VAL A 234 -23.28 3.49 -17.47
N ALA A 235 -23.42 4.76 -17.84
CA ALA A 235 -24.11 5.76 -17.03
C ALA A 235 -25.60 5.42 -16.86
N ASN A 236 -26.29 5.03 -17.94
CA ASN A 236 -27.69 4.62 -17.89
C ASN A 236 -27.90 3.37 -17.02
N SER A 237 -27.05 2.36 -17.17
CA SER A 237 -27.11 1.13 -16.37
C SER A 237 -26.88 1.42 -14.88
N THR A 238 -25.91 2.27 -14.56
CA THR A 238 -25.63 2.72 -13.18
C THR A 238 -26.81 3.49 -12.61
N ALA A 239 -27.38 4.42 -13.37
CA ALA A 239 -28.53 5.22 -12.92
C ALA A 239 -29.77 4.35 -12.65
N ASN A 240 -30.01 3.34 -13.50
CA ASN A 240 -31.09 2.37 -13.28
C ASN A 240 -30.84 1.54 -12.02
N LEU A 241 -29.62 1.04 -11.81
CA LEU A 241 -29.25 0.30 -10.59
C LEU A 241 -29.49 1.14 -9.33
N VAL A 242 -29.01 2.38 -9.30
CA VAL A 242 -29.20 3.29 -8.15
C VAL A 242 -30.68 3.61 -7.91
N LYS A 243 -31.48 3.76 -8.97
CA LYS A 243 -32.94 3.95 -8.84
C LYS A 243 -33.61 2.73 -8.23
N THR A 244 -33.28 1.52 -8.68
CA THR A 244 -33.86 0.28 -8.13
C THR A 244 -33.54 0.11 -6.65
N ILE A 245 -32.30 0.42 -6.24
CA ILE A 245 -31.88 0.35 -4.83
C ILE A 245 -32.60 1.40 -3.98
N LYS A 246 -32.91 2.58 -4.52
CA LYS A 246 -33.70 3.62 -3.84
C LYS A 246 -35.19 3.30 -3.74
N VAL A 247 -35.74 2.47 -4.63
CA VAL A 247 -37.17 2.10 -4.67
C VAL A 247 -37.44 0.82 -3.87
N GLY A 248 -36.45 -0.06 -3.71
CA GLY A 248 -36.53 -1.26 -2.87
C GLY A 248 -36.31 -1.03 -1.37
N HIS A 249 -36.18 0.24 -0.95
CA HIS A 249 -36.08 0.68 0.44
C HIS A 249 -37.24 1.62 0.80
#